data_AF-A0A2E9WS90-F1
#
_entry.id   AF-A0A2E9WS90-F1
#
_cell.length_a   1.000
_cell.length_b   1.000
_cell.length_c   1.000
_cell.angle_alpha   90.00
_cell.angle_beta   90.00
_cell.angle_gamma   90.00
#
_symmetry.space_group_name_H-M   'P 1'
#
loop_
_entity.id
_entity.type
_entity.pdbx_description
1 polymer ?
#
loop_
_entity_poly.entity_id
_entity_poly.type
_entity_poly.pdbx_seq_one_letter_code
_entity_poly.pdbx_strand_id
1 'polypeptide(L)'
;MKTQTQEIERLNQIEEQKELIAKLSEMRQNIDLPDRVVEDLLWAERYRMERNLPCWFMTIPEIMLVYGSALLEMVDDQGLPWKVNGAIDLIIDDECRLINPARSFVHVFVQRQEDLNVEEIKKWLTTSGGFLHEKCQATEMQHLKYANTTTLADAMHRSIMAYMSGVTQIQSSIKKRHPLETTDEKDVQVEFDFFEKLQNESVRVKDEHIAKVRKSSGSIKDPVDIQLDEILTNLGISMAGFGVNKDDAEMDFGAKGETILKNLLLKDKEFEYVDNAEELLMENMKFIESYIGKDLKNGSRSHRVKGLSVILRMMSKLNDEQRDYFEEFLEEENINLTDSPWSSQCVHNFGTTTMFIRLALQFNQWYREKMDEGNLFTFAWFREELLYINNPEAPAYVRRCLSGKPTHEEIK
;
A
#
# COMPACT_ATOMS: atom_id res chain seq x y z
N MET A 1 -14.05 17.36 15.56
CA MET A 1 -13.18 17.48 14.37
C MET A 1 -12.86 16.11 13.75
N LYS A 2 -12.40 15.09 14.49
CA LYS A 2 -12.07 13.73 13.95
C LYS A 2 -13.17 13.03 13.13
N THR A 3 -14.44 13.14 13.53
CA THR A 3 -15.57 12.56 12.79
C THR A 3 -15.90 13.31 11.50
N GLN A 4 -15.63 14.62 11.42
CA GLN A 4 -15.98 15.42 10.25
C GLN A 4 -15.05 15.14 9.07
N THR A 5 -13.75 15.00 9.28
CA THR A 5 -12.80 14.73 8.18
C THR A 5 -13.02 13.34 7.57
N GLN A 6 -13.27 12.32 8.39
CA GLN A 6 -13.58 10.96 7.94
C GLN A 6 -14.94 10.88 7.22
N GLU A 7 -15.93 11.61 7.73
CA GLU A 7 -17.24 11.73 7.09
C GLU A 7 -17.13 12.45 5.73
N ILE A 8 -16.30 13.49 5.62
CA ILE A 8 -16.01 14.18 4.36
C ILE A 8 -15.31 13.25 3.36
N GLU A 9 -14.27 12.52 3.77
CA GLU A 9 -13.53 11.59 2.90
C GLU A 9 -14.44 10.48 2.35
N ARG A 10 -15.33 9.95 3.19
CA ARG A 10 -16.33 8.96 2.77
C ARG A 10 -17.41 9.55 1.88
N LEU A 11 -17.89 10.76 2.15
CA LEU A 11 -18.84 11.45 1.30
C LEU A 11 -18.25 11.71 -0.09
N ASN A 12 -16.96 12.08 -0.15
CA ASN A 12 -16.24 12.25 -1.41
C ASN A 12 -16.14 10.92 -2.18
N GLN A 13 -15.77 9.82 -1.52
CA GLN A 13 -15.75 8.48 -2.15
C GLN A 13 -17.12 8.06 -2.69
N ILE A 14 -18.20 8.35 -1.95
CA ILE A 14 -19.56 8.09 -2.40
C ILE A 14 -19.90 8.94 -3.63
N GLU A 15 -19.51 10.21 -3.64
CA GLU A 15 -19.81 11.11 -4.75
C GLU A 15 -19.02 10.75 -6.01
N GLU A 16 -17.73 10.46 -5.89
CA GLU A 16 -16.89 9.93 -6.97
C GLU A 16 -17.49 8.64 -7.55
N GLN A 17 -17.94 7.73 -6.68
CA GLN A 17 -18.58 6.49 -7.09
C GLN A 17 -19.91 6.75 -7.81
N LYS A 18 -20.73 7.73 -7.39
CA LYS A 18 -21.94 8.11 -8.13
C LYS A 18 -21.60 8.67 -9.51
N GLU A 19 -20.60 9.53 -9.61
CA GLU A 19 -20.14 10.06 -10.89
C GLU A 19 -19.67 8.94 -11.81
N LEU A 20 -18.93 7.96 -11.28
CA LEU A 20 -18.50 6.79 -12.01
C LEU A 20 -19.69 5.97 -12.53
N ILE A 21 -20.67 5.68 -11.67
CA ILE A 21 -21.91 4.97 -12.06
C ILE A 21 -22.63 5.73 -13.19
N ALA A 22 -22.69 7.06 -13.12
CA ALA A 22 -23.31 7.87 -14.17
C ALA A 22 -22.57 7.80 -15.51
N LYS A 23 -21.24 7.59 -15.50
CA LYS A 23 -20.39 7.46 -16.69
C LYS A 23 -20.41 6.06 -17.31
N LEU A 24 -20.85 5.01 -16.60
CA LEU A 24 -20.83 3.63 -17.10
C LEU A 24 -21.53 3.45 -18.46
N SER A 25 -22.65 4.15 -18.67
CA SER A 25 -23.40 4.07 -19.93
C SER A 25 -22.60 4.62 -21.12
N GLU A 26 -21.88 5.72 -20.92
CA GLU A 26 -20.98 6.32 -21.90
C GLU A 26 -19.75 5.43 -22.14
N MET A 27 -19.14 4.91 -21.07
CA MET A 27 -18.00 3.99 -21.17
C MET A 27 -18.32 2.75 -22.00
N ARG A 28 -19.51 2.16 -21.77
CA ARG A 28 -20.00 1.01 -22.56
C ARG A 28 -20.15 1.36 -24.04
N GLN A 29 -20.60 2.57 -24.38
CA GLN A 29 -20.81 3.00 -25.77
C GLN A 29 -19.49 3.26 -26.51
N ASN A 30 -18.41 3.54 -25.78
CA ASN A 30 -17.10 3.87 -26.34
C ASN A 30 -16.19 2.66 -26.60
N ILE A 31 -16.65 1.44 -26.29
CA ILE A 31 -15.87 0.21 -26.43
C ILE A 31 -16.69 -0.77 -27.29
N ASP A 32 -16.02 -1.44 -28.22
CA ASP A 32 -16.62 -2.51 -29.01
C ASP A 32 -16.69 -3.78 -28.16
N LEU A 33 -17.87 -4.07 -27.61
CA LEU A 33 -18.09 -5.13 -26.63
C LEU A 33 -18.92 -6.26 -27.22
N PRO A 34 -18.64 -7.53 -26.86
CA PRO A 34 -19.50 -8.66 -27.22
C PRO A 34 -20.95 -8.48 -26.75
N ASP A 35 -21.92 -8.98 -27.52
CA ASP A 35 -23.36 -8.86 -27.22
C ASP A 35 -23.70 -9.30 -25.79
N ARG A 36 -23.12 -10.42 -25.33
CA ARG A 36 -23.29 -10.92 -23.97
C ARG A 36 -22.90 -9.89 -22.91
N VAL A 37 -21.76 -9.23 -23.11
CA VAL A 37 -21.26 -8.19 -22.18
C VAL A 37 -22.22 -7.02 -22.15
N VAL A 38 -22.70 -6.59 -23.32
CA VAL A 38 -23.68 -5.50 -23.44
C VAL A 38 -24.98 -5.84 -22.72
N GLU A 39 -25.50 -7.06 -22.90
CA GLU A 39 -26.70 -7.55 -22.22
C GLU A 39 -26.54 -7.57 -20.69
N ASP A 40 -25.41 -8.09 -20.19
CA ASP A 40 -25.14 -8.16 -18.76
C ASP A 40 -25.00 -6.75 -18.13
N LEU A 41 -24.33 -5.81 -18.82
CA LEU A 41 -24.21 -4.41 -18.38
C LEU A 41 -25.57 -3.70 -18.35
N LEU A 42 -26.41 -3.89 -19.39
CA LEU A 42 -27.77 -3.33 -19.43
C LEU A 42 -28.67 -3.94 -18.36
N TRP A 43 -28.50 -5.24 -18.07
CA TRP A 43 -29.20 -5.89 -16.98
C TRP A 43 -28.80 -5.27 -15.62
N ALA A 44 -27.51 -5.06 -15.37
CA ALA A 44 -27.01 -4.49 -14.13
C ALA A 44 -27.56 -3.06 -13.90
N GLU A 45 -27.55 -2.23 -14.95
CA GLU A 45 -28.09 -0.87 -14.95
C GLU A 45 -29.58 -0.87 -14.57
N ARG A 46 -30.40 -1.69 -15.25
CA ARG A 46 -31.83 -1.82 -14.93
C ARG A 46 -32.07 -2.34 -13.52
N TYR A 47 -31.37 -3.40 -13.12
CA TYR A 47 -31.53 -4.01 -11.81
C TYR A 47 -31.21 -3.04 -10.68
N ARG A 48 -30.13 -2.25 -10.82
CA ARG A 48 -29.74 -1.20 -9.87
C ARG A 48 -30.86 -0.17 -9.72
N MET A 49 -31.40 0.34 -10.83
CA MET A 49 -32.47 1.34 -10.81
C MET A 49 -33.77 0.79 -10.20
N GLU A 50 -34.22 -0.38 -10.63
CA GLU A 50 -35.47 -0.99 -10.16
C GLU A 50 -35.43 -1.34 -8.67
N ARG A 51 -34.25 -1.69 -8.14
CA ARG A 51 -34.05 -2.07 -6.74
C ARG A 51 -33.51 -0.94 -5.87
N ASN A 52 -33.32 0.26 -6.43
CA ASN A 52 -32.71 1.40 -5.77
C ASN A 52 -31.41 1.02 -5.02
N LEU A 53 -30.54 0.25 -5.70
CA LEU A 53 -29.31 -0.20 -5.08
C LEU A 53 -28.33 0.97 -4.92
N PRO A 54 -27.58 1.01 -3.81
CA PRO A 54 -26.50 1.96 -3.65
C PRO A 54 -25.44 1.90 -4.76
N CYS A 55 -24.78 3.04 -5.00
CA CYS A 55 -23.74 3.19 -6.03
C CYS A 55 -22.51 2.30 -5.82
N TRP A 56 -22.29 1.79 -4.60
CA TRP A 56 -21.17 0.92 -4.25
C TRP A 56 -21.41 -0.57 -4.54
N PHE A 57 -22.57 -0.94 -5.09
CA PHE A 57 -22.80 -2.27 -5.65
C PHE A 57 -22.61 -2.27 -7.16
N MET A 58 -21.54 -2.92 -7.59
CA MET A 58 -21.23 -3.14 -9.00
C MET A 58 -21.22 -4.63 -9.31
N THR A 59 -21.61 -4.98 -10.53
CA THR A 59 -21.48 -6.35 -11.03
C THR A 59 -20.08 -6.59 -11.60
N ILE A 60 -19.72 -7.85 -11.80
CA ILE A 60 -18.43 -8.22 -12.39
C ILE A 60 -18.18 -7.53 -13.75
N PRO A 61 -19.13 -7.48 -14.70
CA PRO A 61 -18.92 -6.77 -15.96
C PRO A 61 -18.69 -5.26 -15.77
N GLU A 62 -19.35 -4.62 -14.82
CA GLU A 62 -19.15 -3.19 -14.53
C GLU A 62 -17.79 -2.91 -13.91
N ILE A 63 -17.30 -3.80 -13.04
CA ILE A 63 -15.93 -3.72 -12.51
C ILE A 63 -14.92 -3.84 -13.63
N MET A 64 -15.09 -4.82 -14.52
CA MET A 64 -14.19 -5.01 -15.64
C MET A 64 -14.26 -3.80 -16.59
N LEU A 65 -15.43 -3.19 -16.80
CA LEU A 65 -15.56 -1.99 -17.64
C LEU A 65 -14.73 -0.82 -17.14
N VAL A 66 -14.65 -0.64 -15.81
CA VAL A 66 -13.91 0.46 -15.19
C VAL A 66 -12.43 0.15 -15.03
N TYR A 67 -12.10 -1.03 -14.51
CA TYR A 67 -10.74 -1.34 -14.02
C TYR A 67 -9.97 -2.32 -14.90
N GLY A 68 -10.60 -2.90 -15.93
CA GLY A 68 -9.96 -3.91 -16.78
C GLY A 68 -10.65 -4.13 -18.11
N SER A 69 -10.97 -3.05 -18.83
CA SER A 69 -11.83 -3.08 -20.03
C SER A 69 -11.29 -4.03 -21.11
N ALA A 70 -9.97 -4.15 -21.22
CA ALA A 70 -9.31 -5.10 -22.12
C ALA A 70 -9.73 -6.57 -21.90
N LEU A 71 -10.16 -6.94 -20.69
CA LEU A 71 -10.70 -8.27 -20.43
C LEU A 71 -12.10 -8.45 -21.04
N LEU A 72 -12.92 -7.40 -21.12
CA LEU A 72 -14.29 -7.49 -21.65
C LEU A 72 -14.31 -7.82 -23.14
N GLU A 73 -13.40 -7.23 -23.91
CA GLU A 73 -13.24 -7.51 -25.34
C GLU A 73 -12.92 -9.00 -25.61
N MET A 74 -12.39 -9.71 -24.61
CA MET A 74 -12.00 -11.12 -24.69
C MET A 74 -13.08 -12.11 -24.20
N VAL A 75 -14.24 -11.65 -23.70
CA VAL A 75 -15.27 -12.48 -23.03
C VAL A 75 -15.91 -13.54 -23.95
N ASP A 76 -15.88 -13.35 -25.26
CA ASP A 76 -16.39 -14.34 -26.23
C ASP A 76 -15.38 -14.74 -27.31
N ASP A 77 -14.11 -14.37 -27.15
CA ASP A 77 -13.03 -14.76 -28.07
C ASP A 77 -12.79 -16.27 -28.02
N GLN A 78 -13.22 -16.97 -29.08
CA GLN A 78 -13.10 -18.41 -29.25
C GLN A 78 -11.66 -18.88 -29.52
N GLY A 79 -10.75 -17.96 -29.84
CA GLY A 79 -9.34 -18.25 -30.07
C GLY A 79 -8.56 -18.52 -28.78
N LEU A 80 -9.17 -18.30 -27.62
CA LEU A 80 -8.48 -18.42 -26.33
C LEU A 80 -8.52 -19.85 -25.76
N PRO A 81 -7.39 -20.37 -25.27
CA PRO A 81 -7.25 -21.78 -24.84
C PRO A 81 -8.02 -22.12 -23.55
N TRP A 82 -8.55 -21.11 -22.85
CA TRP A 82 -9.21 -21.24 -21.56
C TRP A 82 -10.75 -21.14 -21.65
N LYS A 83 -11.34 -21.12 -22.86
CA LYS A 83 -12.80 -21.19 -23.10
C LYS A 83 -13.37 -22.60 -22.96
N VAL A 84 -12.64 -23.49 -22.32
CA VAL A 84 -13.11 -24.84 -22.05
C VAL A 84 -14.28 -24.68 -21.08
N ASN A 85 -15.50 -25.01 -21.52
CA ASN A 85 -16.65 -25.16 -20.63
C ASN A 85 -16.22 -26.17 -19.57
N GLY A 86 -15.72 -25.69 -18.43
CA GLY A 86 -15.59 -26.51 -17.26
C GLY A 86 -16.99 -27.02 -17.00
N ALA A 87 -17.25 -28.30 -17.26
CA ALA A 87 -18.48 -28.90 -16.82
C ALA A 87 -18.61 -28.61 -15.32
N ILE A 88 -19.82 -28.31 -14.87
CA ILE A 88 -20.10 -28.34 -13.43
C ILE A 88 -19.93 -29.81 -13.04
N ASP A 89 -18.71 -30.21 -12.70
CA ASP A 89 -18.46 -31.47 -12.03
C ASP A 89 -19.26 -31.40 -10.73
N LEU A 90 -20.35 -32.17 -10.71
CA LEU A 90 -21.40 -32.07 -9.71
C LEU A 90 -20.83 -32.40 -8.33
N ILE A 91 -20.47 -31.37 -7.58
CA ILE A 91 -20.36 -31.41 -6.12
C ILE A 91 -21.28 -30.33 -5.59
N ILE A 92 -22.60 -30.59 -5.56
CA ILE A 92 -23.53 -29.72 -4.85
C ILE A 92 -23.50 -30.20 -3.40
N ASP A 93 -22.75 -29.50 -2.55
CA ASP A 93 -22.97 -29.52 -1.11
C ASP A 93 -24.39 -28.97 -0.83
N ASP A 94 -25.14 -29.59 0.08
CA ASP A 94 -26.52 -29.20 0.42
C ASP A 94 -26.61 -27.74 0.91
N GLU A 95 -25.51 -27.17 1.40
CA GLU A 95 -25.42 -25.76 1.83
C GLU A 95 -25.13 -24.77 0.68
N CYS A 96 -24.93 -25.26 -0.55
CA CYS A 96 -24.56 -24.45 -1.71
C CYS A 96 -25.73 -24.17 -2.66
N ARG A 97 -25.66 -23.01 -3.31
CA ARG A 97 -26.54 -22.60 -4.42
C ARG A 97 -25.74 -22.24 -5.66
N LEU A 98 -26.39 -22.30 -6.82
CA LEU A 98 -25.80 -21.84 -8.08
C LEU A 98 -26.15 -20.37 -8.29
N ILE A 99 -25.13 -19.55 -8.59
CA ILE A 99 -25.27 -18.13 -8.91
C ILE A 99 -24.62 -17.83 -10.25
N ASN A 100 -25.16 -16.85 -10.97
CA ASN A 100 -24.52 -16.37 -12.20
C ASN A 100 -23.46 -15.32 -11.82
N PRO A 101 -22.16 -15.57 -12.10
CA PRO A 101 -21.08 -14.65 -11.74
C PRO A 101 -21.24 -13.25 -12.36
N ALA A 102 -21.84 -13.15 -13.56
CA ALA A 102 -22.09 -11.88 -14.23
C ALA A 102 -23.16 -11.03 -13.53
N ARG A 103 -24.04 -11.69 -12.76
CA ARG A 103 -25.17 -11.07 -12.04
C ARG A 103 -24.94 -10.98 -10.54
N SER A 104 -23.75 -11.34 -10.08
CA SER A 104 -23.33 -11.20 -8.70
C SER A 104 -22.77 -9.79 -8.47
N PHE A 105 -23.10 -9.21 -7.32
CA PHE A 105 -22.58 -7.90 -6.95
C PHE A 105 -21.31 -8.02 -6.13
N VAL A 106 -20.51 -6.97 -6.16
CA VAL A 106 -19.37 -6.74 -5.27
C VAL A 106 -19.58 -5.41 -4.55
N HIS A 107 -19.17 -5.37 -3.29
CA HIS A 107 -19.13 -4.14 -2.51
C HIS A 107 -17.80 -3.42 -2.80
N VAL A 108 -17.82 -2.34 -3.58
CA VAL A 108 -16.58 -1.74 -4.11
C VAL A 108 -15.72 -1.05 -3.06
N PHE A 109 -16.31 -0.57 -1.96
CA PHE A 109 -15.54 -0.04 -0.82
C PHE A 109 -14.83 -1.10 0.03
N VAL A 110 -15.09 -2.40 -0.22
CA VAL A 110 -14.54 -3.51 0.56
C VAL A 110 -13.62 -4.39 -0.30
N GLN A 111 -14.01 -4.64 -1.55
CA GLN A 111 -13.28 -5.50 -2.49
C GLN A 111 -12.23 -4.69 -3.30
N ARG A 112 -11.09 -5.32 -3.64
CA ARG A 112 -9.97 -4.72 -4.39
C ARG A 112 -10.24 -4.49 -5.88
N GLN A 113 -11.12 -3.55 -6.21
CA GLN A 113 -11.44 -3.26 -7.61
C GLN A 113 -10.25 -2.61 -8.36
N GLU A 114 -9.53 -1.70 -7.69
CA GLU A 114 -8.45 -0.90 -8.26
C GLU A 114 -7.17 -1.72 -8.55
N ASP A 115 -6.96 -2.86 -7.87
CA ASP A 115 -5.78 -3.72 -8.03
C ASP A 115 -5.97 -4.82 -9.10
N LEU A 116 -6.95 -4.67 -9.99
CA LEU A 116 -7.27 -5.68 -10.98
C LEU A 116 -6.11 -5.85 -11.99
N ASN A 117 -5.29 -6.88 -11.78
CA ASN A 117 -4.15 -7.18 -12.65
C ASN A 117 -4.57 -8.05 -13.84
N VAL A 118 -4.87 -7.40 -14.96
CA VAL A 118 -5.28 -8.03 -16.24
C VAL A 118 -4.32 -9.15 -16.66
N GLU A 119 -3.01 -8.92 -16.59
CA GLU A 119 -2.00 -9.88 -17.03
C GLU A 119 -1.89 -11.10 -16.10
N GLU A 120 -2.09 -10.89 -14.80
CA GLU A 120 -2.11 -11.98 -13.83
C GLU A 120 -3.35 -12.87 -14.00
N ILE A 121 -4.52 -12.28 -14.24
CA ILE A 121 -5.76 -13.01 -14.54
C ILE A 121 -5.59 -13.87 -15.80
N LYS A 122 -5.02 -13.30 -16.87
CA LYS A 122 -4.69 -14.06 -18.09
C LYS A 122 -3.73 -15.20 -17.77
N LYS A 123 -2.65 -14.95 -17.03
CA LYS A 123 -1.69 -16.00 -16.65
C LYS A 123 -2.35 -17.14 -15.89
N TRP A 124 -3.24 -16.85 -14.94
CA TRP A 124 -3.97 -17.86 -14.18
C TRP A 124 -4.91 -18.69 -15.05
N LEU A 125 -5.68 -18.04 -15.92
CA LEU A 125 -6.55 -18.72 -16.88
C LEU A 125 -5.74 -19.62 -17.82
N THR A 126 -4.57 -19.16 -18.29
CA THR A 126 -3.69 -19.98 -19.19
C THR A 126 -3.19 -21.21 -18.47
N THR A 127 -2.68 -20.99 -17.25
CA THR A 127 -2.02 -22.04 -16.47
C THR A 127 -3.02 -23.11 -16.03
N SER A 128 -4.26 -22.69 -15.74
CA SER A 128 -5.32 -23.59 -15.27
C SER A 128 -6.11 -24.24 -16.42
N GLY A 129 -5.95 -23.76 -17.65
CA GLY A 129 -6.73 -24.21 -18.81
C GLY A 129 -8.22 -23.80 -18.76
N GLY A 130 -8.57 -22.76 -18.01
CA GLY A 130 -9.95 -22.34 -17.76
C GLY A 130 -10.31 -22.25 -16.27
N PHE A 131 -11.62 -22.22 -15.99
CA PHE A 131 -12.17 -22.15 -14.64
C PHE A 131 -12.37 -23.55 -14.03
N LEU A 132 -11.95 -23.73 -12.77
CA LEU A 132 -12.02 -25.01 -12.05
C LEU A 132 -13.07 -24.95 -10.93
N HIS A 133 -14.26 -25.51 -11.18
CA HIS A 133 -15.38 -25.52 -10.24
C HIS A 133 -15.03 -26.14 -8.88
N GLU A 134 -14.35 -27.29 -8.87
CA GLU A 134 -13.94 -28.03 -7.66
C GLU A 134 -13.09 -27.22 -6.68
N LYS A 135 -12.44 -26.14 -7.14
CA LYS A 135 -11.51 -25.33 -6.35
C LYS A 135 -12.03 -23.92 -6.09
N CYS A 136 -13.21 -23.57 -6.58
CA CYS A 136 -13.66 -22.18 -6.68
C CYS A 136 -15.11 -22.00 -6.22
N GLN A 137 -15.39 -22.33 -4.95
CA GLN A 137 -16.64 -21.94 -4.30
C GLN A 137 -16.63 -20.44 -3.96
N ALA A 138 -17.70 -19.73 -4.32
CA ALA A 138 -17.91 -18.36 -3.90
C ALA A 138 -18.50 -18.27 -2.50
N THR A 139 -18.13 -17.22 -1.77
CA THR A 139 -18.78 -16.87 -0.50
C THR A 139 -19.58 -15.60 -0.70
N GLU A 140 -20.85 -15.64 -0.30
CA GLU A 140 -21.77 -14.52 -0.40
C GLU A 140 -22.17 -13.94 0.96
N MET A 141 -22.41 -12.62 0.96
CA MET A 141 -23.15 -11.93 2.00
C MET A 141 -24.51 -11.51 1.47
N GLN A 142 -25.56 -11.70 2.26
CA GLN A 142 -26.91 -11.29 1.89
C GLN A 142 -27.32 -9.99 2.57
N HIS A 143 -27.83 -9.06 1.78
CA HIS A 143 -28.33 -7.77 2.22
C HIS A 143 -29.85 -7.75 2.22
N LEU A 144 -30.46 -7.94 3.40
CA LEU A 144 -31.93 -7.93 3.50
C LEU A 144 -32.49 -6.54 3.15
N LYS A 145 -31.79 -5.47 3.52
CA LYS A 145 -32.14 -4.06 3.23
C LYS A 145 -32.24 -3.78 1.72
N TYR A 146 -31.34 -4.37 0.93
CA TYR A 146 -31.23 -4.12 -0.51
C TYR A 146 -31.97 -5.19 -1.33
N ALA A 147 -33.23 -5.43 -0.99
CA ALA A 147 -34.10 -6.38 -1.67
C ALA A 147 -33.52 -7.80 -1.78
N ASN A 148 -32.84 -8.26 -0.72
CA ASN A 148 -32.15 -9.55 -0.61
C ASN A 148 -30.98 -9.74 -1.60
N THR A 149 -30.39 -8.65 -2.08
CA THR A 149 -29.20 -8.67 -2.94
C THR A 149 -28.04 -9.36 -2.23
N THR A 150 -27.20 -10.07 -2.98
CA THR A 150 -26.00 -10.71 -2.45
C THR A 150 -24.74 -10.10 -3.03
N THR A 151 -23.74 -9.88 -2.17
CA THR A 151 -22.39 -9.48 -2.56
C THR A 151 -21.41 -10.64 -2.42
N LEU A 152 -20.44 -10.71 -3.33
CA LEU A 152 -19.33 -11.65 -3.25
C LEU A 152 -18.33 -11.15 -2.20
N ALA A 153 -18.17 -11.92 -1.13
CA ALA A 153 -17.32 -11.57 0.00
C ALA A 153 -15.84 -11.92 -0.24
N ASP A 154 -15.56 -12.97 -1.00
CA ASP A 154 -14.22 -13.35 -1.48
C ASP A 154 -14.45 -14.17 -2.74
N ALA A 155 -14.76 -13.51 -3.87
CA ALA A 155 -14.87 -14.22 -5.14
C ALA A 155 -14.78 -13.32 -6.36
N MET A 156 -14.41 -12.04 -6.22
CA MET A 156 -14.38 -11.12 -7.36
C MET A 156 -13.49 -11.62 -8.49
N HIS A 157 -12.19 -11.85 -8.23
CA HIS A 157 -11.25 -12.40 -9.22
C HIS A 157 -11.69 -13.78 -9.74
N ARG A 158 -12.25 -14.64 -8.87
CA ARG A 158 -12.78 -15.95 -9.27
C ARG A 158 -13.98 -15.84 -10.21
N SER A 159 -14.85 -14.87 -9.95
CA SER A 159 -16.04 -14.61 -10.75
C SER A 159 -15.67 -13.95 -12.09
N ILE A 160 -14.63 -13.11 -12.11
CA ILE A 160 -14.02 -12.62 -13.35
C ILE A 160 -13.48 -13.78 -14.17
N MET A 161 -12.69 -14.69 -13.57
CA MET A 161 -12.17 -15.87 -14.28
C MET A 161 -13.29 -16.78 -14.79
N ALA A 162 -14.34 -17.01 -13.99
CA ALA A 162 -15.51 -17.77 -14.41
C ALA A 162 -16.22 -17.11 -15.60
N TYR A 163 -16.48 -15.80 -15.51
CA TYR A 163 -17.10 -15.02 -16.56
C TYR A 163 -16.29 -15.07 -17.86
N MET A 164 -14.97 -14.84 -17.76
CA MET A 164 -14.01 -14.94 -18.85
C MET A 164 -13.94 -16.33 -19.50
N SER A 165 -14.17 -17.39 -18.73
CA SER A 165 -14.17 -18.77 -19.24
C SER A 165 -15.51 -19.18 -19.86
N GLY A 166 -16.49 -18.27 -19.91
CA GLY A 166 -17.82 -18.55 -20.44
C GLY A 166 -18.79 -19.19 -19.45
N VAL A 167 -18.37 -19.41 -18.20
CA VAL A 167 -19.18 -20.07 -17.15
C VAL A 167 -20.40 -19.23 -16.80
N THR A 168 -21.57 -19.86 -16.82
CA THR A 168 -22.86 -19.18 -16.55
C THR A 168 -23.33 -19.35 -15.10
N GLN A 169 -22.80 -20.34 -14.39
CA GLN A 169 -23.17 -20.66 -13.01
C GLN A 169 -21.96 -21.11 -12.21
N ILE A 170 -21.73 -20.51 -11.05
CA ILE A 170 -20.74 -20.96 -10.06
C ILE A 170 -21.45 -21.34 -8.76
N GLN A 171 -20.81 -22.20 -7.97
CA GLN A 171 -21.32 -22.56 -6.66
C GLN A 171 -21.00 -21.49 -5.63
N SER A 172 -21.96 -21.26 -4.74
CA SER A 172 -21.84 -20.26 -3.68
C SER A 172 -22.55 -20.68 -2.40
N SER A 173 -22.06 -20.23 -1.26
CA SER A 173 -22.78 -20.31 0.01
C SER A 173 -22.94 -18.93 0.65
N ILE A 174 -24.10 -18.69 1.26
CA ILE A 174 -24.34 -17.47 2.06
C ILE A 174 -23.76 -17.70 3.46
N LYS A 175 -22.69 -17.00 3.79
CA LYS A 175 -22.03 -17.14 5.12
C LYS A 175 -22.46 -16.07 6.11
N LYS A 176 -23.02 -14.95 5.65
CA LYS A 176 -23.45 -13.84 6.50
C LYS A 176 -24.68 -13.15 5.93
N ARG A 177 -25.49 -12.58 6.82
CA ARG A 177 -26.68 -11.79 6.43
C ARG A 177 -26.72 -10.48 7.21
N HIS A 178 -26.86 -9.39 6.48
CA HIS A 178 -27.08 -8.05 7.01
C HIS A 178 -28.59 -7.83 7.25
N PRO A 179 -29.02 -7.54 8.50
CA PRO A 179 -30.42 -7.32 8.83
C PRO A 179 -30.96 -6.01 8.23
N LEU A 180 -32.28 -5.83 8.19
CA LEU A 180 -32.93 -4.62 7.64
C LEU A 180 -32.50 -3.31 8.34
N GLU A 181 -32.28 -3.39 9.66
CA GLU A 181 -32.01 -2.23 10.53
C GLU A 181 -30.52 -1.83 10.60
N THR A 182 -29.68 -2.38 9.73
CA THR A 182 -28.26 -2.05 9.67
C THR A 182 -28.03 -0.70 8.99
N THR A 183 -26.99 0.02 9.41
CA THR A 183 -26.55 1.24 8.72
C THR A 183 -25.52 0.88 7.65
N ASP A 184 -25.33 1.77 6.67
CA ASP A 184 -24.42 1.52 5.55
C ASP A 184 -22.97 1.42 6.02
N GLU A 185 -22.60 2.20 7.04
CA GLU A 185 -21.29 2.13 7.72
C GLU A 185 -21.06 0.75 8.32
N LYS A 186 -22.09 0.25 8.98
CA LYS A 186 -22.03 -1.03 9.68
C LYS A 186 -21.93 -2.18 8.70
N ASP A 187 -22.61 -2.09 7.55
CA ASP A 187 -22.48 -3.08 6.49
C ASP A 187 -21.07 -3.13 5.92
N VAL A 188 -20.51 -1.98 5.53
CA VAL A 188 -19.12 -1.88 5.06
C VAL A 188 -18.16 -2.51 6.04
N GLN A 189 -18.27 -2.18 7.33
CA GLN A 189 -17.38 -2.70 8.35
C GLN A 189 -17.51 -4.21 8.53
N VAL A 190 -18.76 -4.70 8.58
CA VAL A 190 -19.09 -6.10 8.80
C VAL A 190 -18.67 -6.98 7.61
N GLU A 191 -18.73 -6.43 6.40
CA GLU A 191 -18.18 -7.04 5.18
C GLU A 191 -16.65 -7.07 5.21
N PHE A 192 -16.02 -5.96 5.58
CA PHE A 192 -14.57 -5.85 5.65
C PHE A 192 -13.96 -6.81 6.68
N ASP A 193 -14.48 -6.85 7.91
CA ASP A 193 -14.00 -7.76 8.97
C ASP A 193 -14.07 -9.24 8.52
N PHE A 194 -15.10 -9.58 7.74
CA PHE A 194 -15.27 -10.93 7.23
C PHE A 194 -14.33 -11.23 6.06
N PHE A 195 -14.13 -10.27 5.16
CA PHE A 195 -13.16 -10.40 4.08
C PHE A 195 -11.75 -10.59 4.64
N GLU A 196 -11.35 -9.78 5.62
CA GLU A 196 -10.06 -9.89 6.31
C GLU A 196 -9.89 -11.28 6.94
N LYS A 197 -10.94 -11.80 7.60
CA LYS A 197 -10.93 -13.14 8.18
C LYS A 197 -10.70 -14.22 7.12
N LEU A 198 -11.44 -14.19 6.01
CA LEU A 198 -11.29 -15.18 4.92
C LEU A 198 -9.90 -15.12 4.28
N GLN A 199 -9.32 -13.93 4.15
CA GLN A 199 -7.98 -13.75 3.59
C GLN A 199 -6.90 -14.34 4.51
N ASN A 200 -6.99 -14.11 5.83
CA ASN A 200 -6.07 -14.73 6.79
C ASN A 200 -6.08 -16.27 6.75
N GLU A 201 -7.18 -16.87 6.26
CA GLU A 201 -7.33 -18.31 6.12
C GLU A 201 -6.80 -18.85 4.78
N SER A 202 -6.65 -18.04 3.72
CA SER A 202 -6.40 -18.55 2.34
C SER A 202 -5.40 -17.77 1.46
N VAL A 203 -5.29 -16.43 1.53
CA VAL A 203 -4.40 -15.61 0.67
C VAL A 203 -4.02 -14.30 1.39
N ARG A 204 -2.73 -13.95 1.46
CA ARG A 204 -2.28 -12.68 2.07
C ARG A 204 -2.72 -11.46 1.25
N VAL A 205 -3.39 -10.50 1.90
CA VAL A 205 -3.59 -9.14 1.41
C VAL A 205 -2.31 -8.33 1.58
N LYS A 206 -2.07 -7.33 0.72
CA LYS A 206 -1.06 -6.30 1.01
C LYS A 206 -1.55 -5.45 2.19
N ASP A 207 -0.70 -5.28 3.19
CA ASP A 207 -1.03 -4.53 4.42
C ASP A 207 -1.58 -3.12 4.12
N GLU A 208 -1.06 -2.49 3.07
CA GLU A 208 -1.53 -1.23 2.47
C GLU A 208 -3.04 -1.12 2.25
N HIS A 209 -3.63 -2.16 1.63
CA HIS A 209 -5.04 -2.15 1.27
C HIS A 209 -5.92 -2.35 2.52
N ILE A 210 -5.47 -3.22 3.44
CA ILE A 210 -6.13 -3.39 4.75
C ILE A 210 -6.12 -2.05 5.49
N ALA A 211 -4.99 -1.36 5.52
CA ALA A 211 -4.87 -0.07 6.19
C ALA A 211 -5.77 1.01 5.52
N LYS A 212 -5.79 1.11 4.18
CA LYS A 212 -6.67 2.04 3.43
C LYS A 212 -8.15 1.84 3.80
N VAL A 213 -8.62 0.60 3.81
CA VAL A 213 -10.03 0.30 4.12
C VAL A 213 -10.33 0.50 5.61
N ARG A 214 -9.41 0.14 6.53
CA ARG A 214 -9.58 0.44 7.97
C ARG A 214 -9.68 1.94 8.23
N LYS A 215 -8.92 2.76 7.51
CA LYS A 215 -8.98 4.22 7.59
C LYS A 215 -10.33 4.74 7.09
N SER A 216 -10.73 4.38 5.86
CA SER A 216 -11.98 4.86 5.26
C SER A 216 -13.24 4.36 5.98
N SER A 217 -13.16 3.21 6.65
CA SER A 217 -14.25 2.65 7.46
C SER A 217 -14.24 3.11 8.93
N GLY A 218 -13.30 3.97 9.33
CA GLY A 218 -13.18 4.48 10.70
C GLY A 218 -12.83 3.40 11.73
N SER A 219 -12.18 2.32 11.31
CA SER A 219 -11.87 1.14 12.13
C SER A 219 -10.40 0.92 12.39
N ILE A 220 -9.59 1.98 12.29
CA ILE A 220 -8.26 1.97 12.92
C ILE A 220 -8.47 1.84 14.43
N LYS A 221 -8.12 0.67 14.98
CA LYS A 221 -8.30 0.33 16.40
C LYS A 221 -7.02 0.44 17.21
N ASP A 222 -5.85 0.29 16.58
CA ASP A 222 -4.57 0.33 17.27
C ASP A 222 -4.21 1.80 17.60
N PRO A 223 -4.01 2.16 18.88
CA PRO A 223 -3.60 3.52 19.26
C PRO A 223 -2.35 4.02 18.55
N VAL A 224 -1.41 3.12 18.22
CA VAL A 224 -0.16 3.45 17.50
C VAL A 224 -0.48 3.87 16.06
N ASP A 225 -1.37 3.14 15.40
CA ASP A 225 -1.82 3.41 14.04
C ASP A 225 -2.62 4.73 13.97
N ILE A 226 -3.47 4.99 14.96
CA ILE A 226 -4.22 6.24 15.07
C ILE A 226 -3.25 7.43 15.19
N GLN A 227 -2.26 7.30 16.07
CA GLN A 227 -1.27 8.36 16.27
C GLN A 227 -0.44 8.60 15.00
N LEU A 228 -0.03 7.53 14.31
CA LEU A 228 0.69 7.65 13.04
C LEU A 228 -0.12 8.37 11.97
N ASP A 229 -1.40 7.98 11.79
CA ASP A 229 -2.31 8.58 10.81
C ASP A 229 -2.48 10.08 11.07
N GLU A 230 -2.64 10.46 12.33
CA GLU A 230 -2.78 11.86 12.75
C GLU A 230 -1.53 12.68 12.43
N ILE A 231 -0.34 12.16 12.75
CA ILE A 231 0.92 12.84 12.46
C ILE A 231 1.09 13.01 10.96
N LEU A 232 0.93 11.95 10.17
CA LEU A 232 1.11 12.01 8.72
C LEU A 232 0.08 12.93 8.04
N THR A 233 -1.16 12.94 8.53
CA THR A 233 -2.20 13.86 8.03
C THR A 233 -1.82 15.31 8.30
N ASN A 234 -1.34 15.63 9.49
CA ASN A 234 -0.91 16.99 9.84
C ASN A 234 0.31 17.45 9.02
N LEU A 235 1.16 16.51 8.62
CA LEU A 235 2.34 16.76 7.80
C LEU A 235 2.05 16.80 6.30
N GLY A 236 0.80 16.57 5.86
CA GLY A 236 0.48 16.48 4.43
C GLY A 236 1.14 15.30 3.72
N ILE A 237 1.52 14.25 4.46
CA ILE A 237 2.22 13.08 3.93
C ILE A 237 1.21 11.98 3.62
N SER A 238 1.32 11.38 2.43
CA SER A 238 0.60 10.17 2.08
C SER A 238 1.46 8.93 2.32
N MET A 239 0.83 7.94 2.94
CA MET A 239 1.36 6.60 3.07
C MET A 239 0.22 5.62 2.85
N ALA A 240 0.54 4.40 2.44
CA ALA A 240 -0.47 3.42 2.14
C ALA A 240 -1.34 3.08 3.38
N GLY A 241 -2.54 3.64 3.40
CA GLY A 241 -3.51 3.49 4.49
C GLY A 241 -3.34 4.44 5.68
N PHE A 242 -2.46 5.43 5.60
CA PHE A 242 -2.22 6.43 6.64
C PHE A 242 -1.92 7.82 6.03
N GLY A 243 -2.27 8.89 6.74
CA GLY A 243 -2.01 10.25 6.29
C GLY A 243 -2.98 10.73 5.21
N VAL A 244 -2.61 11.74 4.42
CA VAL A 244 -3.49 12.31 3.39
C VAL A 244 -3.58 11.42 2.14
N ASN A 245 -4.60 11.67 1.30
CA ASN A 245 -4.70 11.01 0.00
C ASN A 245 -3.49 11.35 -0.86
N LYS A 246 -3.09 10.41 -1.72
CA LYS A 246 -1.93 10.55 -2.59
C LYS A 246 -1.98 11.81 -3.46
N ASP A 247 -3.17 12.15 -3.96
CA ASP A 247 -3.36 13.30 -4.85
C ASP A 247 -3.31 14.65 -4.09
N ASP A 248 -3.52 14.62 -2.78
CA ASP A 248 -3.45 15.78 -1.89
C ASP A 248 -2.11 15.85 -1.12
N ALA A 249 -1.19 14.94 -1.42
CA ALA A 249 0.04 14.74 -0.66
C ALA A 249 1.14 15.72 -1.07
N GLU A 250 1.78 16.35 -0.09
CA GLU A 250 3.07 17.02 -0.27
C GLU A 250 4.20 16.00 -0.50
N MET A 251 4.04 14.77 0.03
CA MET A 251 5.00 13.68 -0.13
C MET A 251 4.32 12.31 -0.04
N ASP A 252 4.77 11.33 -0.84
CA ASP A 252 4.26 9.94 -0.83
C ASP A 252 5.38 8.94 -0.50
N PHE A 253 5.22 8.19 0.60
CA PHE A 253 6.15 7.15 1.04
C PHE A 253 5.75 5.71 0.62
N GLY A 254 4.53 5.51 0.09
CA GLY A 254 3.99 4.20 -0.31
C GLY A 254 4.02 3.12 0.80
N ALA A 255 3.97 1.83 0.40
CA ALA A 255 3.90 0.66 1.30
C ALA A 255 4.98 0.57 2.37
N LYS A 256 6.20 0.97 1.98
CA LYS A 256 7.41 0.58 2.69
C LYS A 256 7.80 1.59 3.77
N GLY A 257 7.09 2.71 3.85
CA GLY A 257 7.34 3.78 4.81
C GLY A 257 6.88 3.44 6.23
N GLU A 258 5.92 2.53 6.39
CA GLU A 258 5.17 2.34 7.63
C GLU A 258 6.07 2.01 8.83
N THR A 259 6.89 0.97 8.75
CA THR A 259 7.78 0.59 9.86
C THR A 259 8.74 1.72 10.25
N ILE A 260 9.17 2.55 9.31
CA ILE A 260 10.18 3.57 9.60
C ILE A 260 9.55 4.85 10.11
N LEU A 261 8.44 5.28 9.52
CA LEU A 261 7.69 6.41 10.04
C LEU A 261 7.14 6.08 11.43
N LYS A 262 6.70 4.83 11.67
CA LYS A 262 6.39 4.35 13.03
C LYS A 262 7.59 4.45 13.95
N ASN A 263 8.74 3.90 13.57
CA ASN A 263 9.93 3.92 14.43
C ASN A 263 10.47 5.33 14.70
N LEU A 264 10.41 6.22 13.70
CA LEU A 264 10.90 7.59 13.76
C LEU A 264 9.94 8.53 14.51
N LEU A 265 8.63 8.45 14.22
CA LEU A 265 7.61 9.36 14.76
C LEU A 265 7.05 8.90 16.11
N LEU A 266 6.99 7.58 16.34
CA LEU A 266 6.33 7.01 17.53
C LEU A 266 7.34 6.49 18.57
N LYS A 267 8.61 6.86 18.43
CA LYS A 267 9.72 6.57 19.37
C LYS A 267 9.83 5.09 19.73
N ASP A 268 10.03 4.22 18.73
CA ASP A 268 10.43 2.84 19.02
C ASP A 268 11.90 2.81 19.49
N LYS A 269 12.28 1.84 20.33
CA LYS A 269 13.53 1.79 21.13
C LYS A 269 14.84 1.94 20.34
N GLU A 270 14.82 1.78 19.02
CA GLU A 270 15.98 2.00 18.15
C GLU A 270 16.24 3.49 17.81
N PHE A 271 15.29 4.39 18.11
CA PHE A 271 15.34 5.82 17.73
C PHE A 271 15.01 6.79 18.89
N GLU A 272 15.37 6.44 20.14
CA GLU A 272 15.16 7.29 21.34
C GLU A 272 15.76 8.71 21.26
N TYR A 273 16.53 9.06 20.21
CA TYR A 273 17.36 10.26 20.15
C TYR A 273 16.81 11.41 19.31
N VAL A 274 15.61 11.28 18.72
CA VAL A 274 15.01 12.34 17.90
C VAL A 274 13.72 12.81 18.59
N ASP A 275 13.87 13.63 19.63
CA ASP A 275 12.73 14.13 20.40
C ASP A 275 11.79 15.05 19.60
N ASN A 276 12.19 15.48 18.39
CA ASN A 276 11.47 16.39 17.49
C ASN A 276 11.39 15.89 16.03
N ALA A 277 11.21 14.59 15.81
CA ALA A 277 11.20 13.99 14.48
C ALA A 277 10.18 14.61 13.50
N GLU A 278 9.00 15.01 14.00
CA GLU A 278 7.99 15.72 13.22
C GLU A 278 8.51 17.07 12.70
N GLU A 279 9.10 17.89 13.57
CA GLU A 279 9.68 19.19 13.23
C GLU A 279 10.82 19.04 12.22
N LEU A 280 11.70 18.06 12.42
CA LEU A 280 12.79 17.78 11.49
C LEU A 280 12.29 17.36 10.11
N LEU A 281 11.23 16.55 10.03
CA LEU A 281 10.61 16.20 8.74
C LEU A 281 10.01 17.44 8.06
N MET A 282 9.37 18.33 8.81
CA MET A 282 8.83 19.58 8.27
C MET A 282 9.93 20.52 7.77
N GLU A 283 10.95 20.76 8.58
CA GLU A 283 12.06 21.66 8.25
C GLU A 283 12.84 21.19 7.01
N ASN A 284 12.95 19.88 6.82
CA ASN A 284 13.75 19.29 5.75
C ASN A 284 12.89 18.74 4.60
N MET A 285 11.58 19.02 4.56
CA MET A 285 10.66 18.39 3.61
C MET A 285 11.07 18.60 2.15
N LYS A 286 11.56 19.80 1.81
CA LYS A 286 12.07 20.12 0.47
C LYS A 286 13.34 19.35 0.11
N PHE A 287 14.25 19.19 1.06
CA PHE A 287 15.46 18.38 0.88
C PHE A 287 15.09 16.90 0.72
N ILE A 288 14.19 16.40 1.55
CA ILE A 288 13.67 15.03 1.47
C ILE A 288 12.99 14.82 0.11
N GLU A 289 12.18 15.75 -0.38
CA GLU A 289 11.55 15.67 -1.70
C GLU A 289 12.58 15.73 -2.84
N SER A 290 13.58 16.62 -2.76
CA SER A 290 14.58 16.81 -3.81
C SER A 290 15.57 15.64 -3.90
N TYR A 291 15.95 15.09 -2.75
CA TYR A 291 16.92 13.99 -2.62
C TYR A 291 16.25 12.62 -2.79
N ILE A 292 15.01 12.44 -2.33
CA ILE A 292 14.29 11.13 -2.38
C ILE A 292 13.24 11.09 -3.49
N GLY A 293 12.50 12.18 -3.70
CA GLY A 293 11.43 12.26 -4.70
C GLY A 293 11.93 12.14 -6.14
N LYS A 294 13.17 12.58 -6.42
CA LYS A 294 13.83 12.34 -7.71
C LYS A 294 14.08 10.85 -7.97
N ASP A 295 14.37 10.07 -6.94
CA ASP A 295 14.72 8.67 -7.06
C ASP A 295 13.52 7.72 -7.06
N LEU A 296 12.43 8.08 -6.37
CA LEU A 296 11.15 7.36 -6.45
C LEU A 296 10.51 7.48 -7.85
N LYS A 297 10.72 8.61 -8.54
CA LYS A 297 10.20 8.85 -9.90
C LYS A 297 11.01 8.17 -11.01
N ASN A 298 12.34 8.04 -10.84
CA ASN A 298 13.24 7.56 -11.89
C ASN A 298 13.84 6.17 -11.64
N GLY A 299 13.65 5.58 -10.45
CA GLY A 299 14.15 4.25 -10.10
C GLY A 299 15.68 4.16 -9.95
N SER A 300 16.38 5.29 -9.93
CA SER A 300 17.85 5.38 -10.01
C SER A 300 18.57 5.08 -8.69
N ARG A 301 18.09 5.58 -7.54
CA ARG A 301 18.71 5.36 -6.23
C ARG A 301 17.65 5.20 -5.14
N SER A 302 17.17 3.98 -4.93
CA SER A 302 16.20 3.76 -3.84
C SER A 302 16.93 3.81 -2.51
N HIS A 303 17.06 4.99 -1.89
CA HIS A 303 17.39 5.08 -0.48
C HIS A 303 16.34 4.35 0.35
N ARG A 304 16.61 3.08 0.65
CA ARG A 304 15.88 2.30 1.64
C ARG A 304 15.88 3.11 2.92
N VAL A 305 14.74 3.06 3.58
CA VAL A 305 14.34 4.02 4.59
C VAL A 305 15.23 4.05 5.85
N LYS A 306 16.10 3.04 6.04
CA LYS A 306 17.21 3.06 7.02
C LYS A 306 18.26 4.14 6.74
N GLY A 307 18.50 4.48 5.48
CA GLY A 307 19.39 5.57 5.09
C GLY A 307 18.78 6.94 5.42
N LEU A 308 17.47 7.10 5.20
CA LEU A 308 16.77 8.35 5.50
C LEU A 308 16.83 8.68 6.99
N SER A 309 16.56 7.70 7.86
CA SER A 309 16.63 7.93 9.30
C SER A 309 18.03 8.32 9.78
N VAL A 310 19.08 7.81 9.13
CA VAL A 310 20.48 8.18 9.41
C VAL A 310 20.77 9.63 8.97
N ILE A 311 20.28 10.05 7.80
CA ILE A 311 20.46 11.42 7.29
C ILE A 311 19.74 12.42 8.19
N LEU A 312 18.48 12.18 8.53
CA LEU A 312 17.72 13.07 9.42
C LEU A 312 18.33 13.15 10.83
N ARG A 313 18.89 12.04 11.32
CA ARG A 313 19.64 12.03 12.57
C ARG A 313 20.95 12.83 12.48
N MET A 314 21.62 12.83 11.34
CA MET A 314 22.77 13.72 11.12
C MET A 314 22.30 15.17 11.18
N MET A 315 21.28 15.54 10.40
CA MET A 315 20.73 16.90 10.36
C MET A 315 20.37 17.45 11.75
N SER A 316 19.79 16.62 12.63
CA SER A 316 19.41 17.05 13.98
C SER A 316 20.58 17.38 14.91
N LYS A 317 21.78 16.86 14.61
CA LYS A 317 23.00 17.09 15.40
C LYS A 317 23.91 18.19 14.81
N LEU A 318 23.52 18.78 13.67
CA LEU A 318 24.27 19.82 12.97
C LEU A 318 23.61 21.19 13.15
N ASN A 319 24.43 22.24 13.27
CA ASN A 319 23.98 23.62 13.16
C ASN A 319 23.73 24.01 11.69
N ASP A 320 23.16 25.18 11.44
CA ASP A 320 22.75 25.62 10.09
C ASP A 320 23.91 25.58 9.07
N GLU A 321 25.08 26.13 9.43
CA GLU A 321 26.26 26.11 8.55
C GLU A 321 26.74 24.68 8.25
N GLN A 322 26.73 23.81 9.27
CA GLN A 322 27.10 22.41 9.10
C GLN A 322 26.09 21.61 8.28
N ARG A 323 24.80 21.98 8.36
CA ARG A 323 23.74 21.38 7.53
C ARG A 323 23.97 21.71 6.06
N ASP A 324 24.27 22.97 5.74
CA ASP A 324 24.56 23.39 4.36
C ASP A 324 25.73 22.58 3.75
N TYR A 325 26.83 22.42 4.49
CA TYR A 325 27.95 21.58 4.05
C TYR A 325 27.59 20.11 3.92
N PHE A 326 26.71 19.61 4.80
CA PHE A 326 26.29 18.22 4.77
C PHE A 326 25.39 17.92 3.56
N GLU A 327 24.49 18.83 3.21
CA GLU A 327 23.69 18.73 1.98
C GLU A 327 24.58 18.70 0.75
N GLU A 328 25.55 19.61 0.66
CA GLU A 328 26.53 19.65 -0.44
C GLU A 328 27.33 18.35 -0.55
N PHE A 329 27.79 17.80 0.58
CA PHE A 329 28.48 16.52 0.64
C PHE A 329 27.63 15.36 0.10
N LEU A 330 26.36 15.27 0.52
CA LEU A 330 25.46 14.20 0.08
C LEU A 330 25.24 14.24 -1.44
N GLU A 331 25.13 15.44 -2.02
CA GLU A 331 24.96 15.65 -3.45
C GLU A 331 26.23 15.34 -4.26
N GLU A 332 27.39 15.86 -3.84
CA GLU A 332 28.66 15.71 -4.56
C GLU A 332 29.17 14.26 -4.58
N GLU A 333 29.20 13.63 -3.41
CA GLU A 333 29.70 12.26 -3.25
C GLU A 333 28.68 11.21 -3.70
N ASN A 334 27.47 11.64 -4.05
CA ASN A 334 26.39 10.75 -4.47
C ASN A 334 26.19 9.61 -3.45
N ILE A 335 26.02 10.00 -2.18
CA ILE A 335 25.98 9.03 -1.08
C ILE A 335 24.74 8.16 -1.22
N ASN A 336 24.91 6.85 -1.42
CA ASN A 336 23.83 5.87 -1.37
C ASN A 336 23.93 4.97 -0.14
N LEU A 337 23.24 5.36 0.94
CA LEU A 337 23.22 4.63 2.22
C LEU A 337 22.56 3.25 2.16
N THR A 338 22.08 2.80 1.01
CA THR A 338 21.61 1.41 0.84
C THR A 338 22.65 0.42 0.46
N ASP A 339 23.82 0.90 0.05
CA ASP A 339 24.88 0.00 -0.38
C ASP A 339 25.33 -0.83 0.83
N SER A 340 25.60 -2.12 0.55
CA SER A 340 26.13 -3.07 1.53
C SER A 340 27.27 -2.51 2.40
N PRO A 341 28.22 -1.68 1.91
CA PRO A 341 29.32 -1.16 2.71
C PRO A 341 28.90 -0.28 3.89
N TRP A 342 27.69 0.28 3.90
CA TRP A 342 27.23 1.13 5.00
C TRP A 342 26.75 0.33 6.21
N SER A 343 26.11 -0.81 5.94
CA SER A 343 25.46 -1.65 6.95
C SER A 343 26.18 -2.99 7.20
N SER A 344 27.19 -3.34 6.39
CA SER A 344 27.99 -4.56 6.56
C SER A 344 28.86 -4.51 7.82
N GLN A 345 29.09 -5.69 8.40
CA GLN A 345 29.92 -5.86 9.61
C GLN A 345 29.50 -4.92 10.74
N CYS A 346 28.19 -4.69 10.88
CA CYS A 346 27.68 -3.85 11.96
C CYS A 346 27.89 -4.53 13.31
N VAL A 347 28.34 -3.74 14.27
CA VAL A 347 28.67 -4.22 15.61
C VAL A 347 27.38 -4.59 16.32
N HIS A 348 27.29 -5.83 16.82
CA HIS A 348 26.14 -6.35 17.58
C HIS A 348 24.75 -6.13 16.91
N ASN A 349 24.69 -6.17 15.57
CA ASN A 349 23.48 -5.89 14.77
C ASN A 349 22.96 -4.44 14.84
N PHE A 350 23.74 -3.48 15.35
CA PHE A 350 23.39 -2.05 15.31
C PHE A 350 23.69 -1.42 13.95
N GLY A 351 22.93 -1.84 12.92
CA GLY A 351 23.12 -1.39 11.54
C GLY A 351 23.02 0.13 11.38
N THR A 352 21.97 0.74 11.94
CA THR A 352 21.69 2.17 11.80
C THR A 352 22.76 3.04 12.49
N THR A 353 23.18 2.68 13.70
CA THR A 353 24.25 3.41 14.42
C THR A 353 25.60 3.26 13.73
N THR A 354 25.89 2.07 13.18
CA THR A 354 27.11 1.84 12.38
C THR A 354 27.11 2.73 11.13
N MET A 355 25.99 2.79 10.41
CA MET A 355 25.82 3.66 9.23
C MET A 355 26.02 5.14 9.60
N PHE A 356 25.43 5.58 10.71
CA PHE A 356 25.57 6.95 11.21
C PHE A 356 27.03 7.33 11.49
N ILE A 357 27.76 6.49 12.23
CA ILE A 357 29.19 6.74 12.53
C ILE A 357 30.00 6.79 11.24
N ARG A 358 29.76 5.86 10.30
CA ARG A 358 30.47 5.83 9.01
C ARG A 358 30.19 7.10 8.19
N LEU A 359 28.93 7.53 8.12
CA LEU A 359 28.52 8.73 7.40
C LEU A 359 29.16 9.98 7.99
N ALA A 360 29.11 10.14 9.32
CA ALA A 360 29.75 11.24 10.01
C ALA A 360 31.27 11.26 9.80
N LEU A 361 31.94 10.11 9.80
CA LEU A 361 33.38 10.03 9.54
C LEU A 361 33.75 10.35 8.09
N GLN A 362 32.94 9.93 7.11
CA GLN A 362 33.15 10.28 5.71
C GLN A 362 32.89 11.77 5.45
N PHE A 363 31.80 12.32 6.01
CA PHE A 363 31.55 13.75 5.93
C PHE A 363 32.70 14.56 6.55
N ASN A 364 33.20 14.13 7.70
CA ASN A 364 34.35 14.75 8.36
C ASN A 364 35.64 14.64 7.53
N GLN A 365 35.81 13.55 6.78
CA GLN A 365 36.93 13.40 5.85
C GLN A 365 36.79 14.38 4.67
N TRP A 366 35.63 14.39 4.01
CA TRP A 366 35.33 15.29 2.91
C TRP A 366 35.48 16.77 3.31
N TYR A 367 35.00 17.15 4.51
CA TYR A 367 35.12 18.53 5.01
C TYR A 367 36.58 18.95 5.14
N ARG A 368 37.44 18.10 5.72
CA ARG A 368 38.89 18.37 5.81
C ARG A 368 39.52 18.55 4.44
N GLU A 369 39.16 17.70 3.49
CA GLU A 369 39.72 17.71 2.13
C GLU A 369 39.27 18.95 1.34
N LYS A 370 38.01 19.38 1.52
CA LYS A 370 37.41 20.49 0.77
C LYS A 370 37.76 21.85 1.36
N MET A 371 37.75 21.99 2.68
CA MET A 371 37.96 23.27 3.36
C MET A 371 39.43 23.52 3.73
N ASP A 372 40.31 22.52 3.60
CA ASP A 372 41.70 22.55 4.10
C ASP A 372 41.78 22.87 5.61
N GLU A 373 40.73 22.48 6.34
CA GLU A 373 40.58 22.69 7.77
C GLU A 373 40.76 21.38 8.57
N GLY A 374 40.77 21.53 9.91
CA GLY A 374 40.75 20.38 10.82
C GLY A 374 39.44 19.60 10.79
N ASN A 375 39.34 18.59 11.64
CA ASN A 375 38.09 17.83 11.79
C ASN A 375 36.93 18.74 12.22
N LEU A 376 35.81 18.68 11.49
CA LEU A 376 34.52 19.23 11.90
C LEU A 376 34.01 18.55 13.18
N PHE A 377 34.15 17.21 13.26
CA PHE A 377 33.74 16.43 14.43
C PHE A 377 34.93 15.92 15.23
N THR A 378 34.86 16.10 16.55
CA THR A 378 35.86 15.55 17.49
C THR A 378 35.43 14.20 18.03
N PHE A 379 36.36 13.47 18.67
CA PHE A 379 36.02 12.21 19.34
C PHE A 379 34.90 12.36 20.39
N ALA A 380 34.79 13.53 21.02
CA ALA A 380 33.73 13.81 21.99
C ALA A 380 32.33 13.81 21.36
N TRP A 381 32.21 14.23 20.10
CA TRP A 381 30.95 14.25 19.36
C TRP A 381 30.38 12.84 19.17
N PHE A 382 31.25 11.84 19.00
CA PHE A 382 30.86 10.43 18.83
C PHE A 382 30.56 9.69 20.15
N ARG A 383 30.78 10.31 21.32
CA ARG A 383 30.80 9.59 22.61
C ARG A 383 29.47 8.88 22.90
N GLU A 384 28.36 9.53 22.63
CA GLU A 384 27.01 8.98 22.85
C GLU A 384 26.78 7.70 22.03
N GLU A 385 27.13 7.73 20.74
CA GLU A 385 26.98 6.59 19.83
C GLU A 385 27.87 5.41 20.20
N LEU A 386 29.10 5.71 20.64
CA LEU A 386 30.06 4.69 21.07
C LEU A 386 29.65 4.01 22.37
N LEU A 387 29.00 4.75 23.28
CA LEU A 387 28.40 4.18 24.49
C LEU A 387 27.23 3.24 24.14
N TYR A 388 26.41 3.63 23.15
CA TYR A 388 25.28 2.83 22.70
C TYR A 388 25.71 1.50 22.06
N ILE A 389 26.71 1.53 21.16
CA ILE A 389 27.24 0.31 20.54
C ILE A 389 27.95 -0.59 21.55
N ASN A 390 28.48 -0.02 22.64
CA ASN A 390 29.15 -0.72 23.74
C ASN A 390 30.19 -1.78 23.27
N ASN A 391 31.05 -1.38 22.34
CA ASN A 391 32.12 -2.23 21.79
C ASN A 391 33.47 -1.49 21.85
N PRO A 392 34.56 -2.15 22.28
CA PRO A 392 35.87 -1.50 22.48
C PRO A 392 36.62 -1.16 21.17
N GLU A 393 36.29 -1.78 20.05
CA GLU A 393 36.92 -1.57 18.74
C GLU A 393 36.37 -0.34 18.01
N ALA A 394 35.08 -0.02 18.20
CA ALA A 394 34.45 1.15 17.60
C ALA A 394 35.14 2.49 18.02
N PRO A 395 35.47 2.73 19.30
CA PRO A 395 36.29 3.87 19.72
C PRO A 395 37.67 3.94 19.05
N ALA A 396 38.33 2.79 18.86
CA ALA A 396 39.64 2.73 18.23
C ALA A 396 39.56 3.11 16.74
N TYR A 397 38.54 2.61 16.05
CA TYR A 397 38.24 2.95 14.65
C TYR A 397 37.98 4.45 14.47
N VAL A 398 37.10 5.04 15.28
CA VAL A 398 36.82 6.49 15.23
C VAL A 398 38.09 7.31 15.43
N ARG A 399 38.91 7.00 16.44
CA ARG A 399 40.19 7.69 16.67
C ARG A 399 41.14 7.61 15.49
N ARG A 400 41.17 6.46 14.79
CA ARG A 400 42.01 6.24 13.61
C ARG A 400 41.57 7.12 12.44
N CYS A 401 40.27 7.21 12.17
CA CYS A 401 39.75 8.06 11.09
C CYS A 401 39.92 9.56 11.39
N LEU A 402 39.81 9.96 12.66
CA LEU A 402 40.06 11.33 13.09
C LEU A 402 41.53 11.77 12.97
N SER A 403 42.48 10.84 12.93
CA SER A 403 43.90 11.14 12.68
C SER A 403 44.29 11.21 11.20
N GLY A 404 43.30 11.26 10.30
CA GLY A 404 43.51 11.43 8.86
C GLY A 404 43.74 10.14 8.08
N LYS A 405 43.54 8.97 8.70
CA LYS A 405 43.56 7.69 7.96
C LYS A 405 42.22 7.46 7.25
N PRO A 406 42.23 6.90 6.03
CA PRO A 406 41.03 6.71 5.23
C PRO A 406 40.02 5.76 5.89
N THR A 407 38.74 6.00 5.61
CA THR A 407 37.59 5.24 6.14
C THR A 407 37.44 3.83 5.53
N HIS A 408 38.17 3.51 4.45
CA HIS A 408 38.03 2.24 3.72
C HIS A 408 38.89 1.06 4.22
N GLU A 409 39.79 1.27 5.20
CA GLU A 409 40.52 0.15 5.78
C GLU A 409 39.62 -0.62 6.78
N GLU A 410 39.25 -1.85 6.44
CA GLU A 410 38.28 -2.70 7.14
C GLU A 410 38.41 -2.68 8.68
N ILE A 411 37.26 -2.58 9.35
CA ILE A 411 37.10 -3.01 10.74
C ILE A 411 37.15 -4.54 10.70
N LYS A 412 38.23 -5.14 11.22
CA LYS A 412 38.34 -6.60 11.35
C LYS A 412 37.80 -7.08 12.67
#